data_AF-A0A2J5I755-F1
#
_entry.id   AF-A0A2J5I755-F1
#
_cell.length_a   1.000
_cell.length_b   1.000
_cell.length_c   1.000
_cell.angle_alpha   90.00
_cell.angle_beta   90.00
_cell.angle_gamma   90.00
#
_symmetry.space_group_name_H-M   'P 1'
#
loop_
_entity.id
_entity.type
_entity.pdbx_description
1 polymer ?
#
loop_
_entity_poly.entity_id
_entity_poly.type
_entity_poly.pdbx_seq_one_letter_code
_entity_poly.pdbx_strand_id
1 'polypeptide(L)'
;MLALHGFDAYGVEISATAVAEARKYAAAEMSRPQEYNFGQALSQTRDAGSATFVVGDFFETGWKRGEEVLDAEIEFDLVYDYTFLCALHPHVRPQWAARMAQLVRHQGVLICLEFPMYKDPSQDGPPWGVNGVHWDLLARGGDGMAGISQPPEAATEGLCGAFRRVRYFKPERSYESGKGTDMMSVYERK
;
A
#
# COMPACT_ATOMS: atom_id res chain seq x y z
N MET A 1 -6.10 -12.50 2.37
CA MET A 1 -4.96 -12.49 1.42
C MET A 1 -5.48 -12.33 0.00
N LEU A 2 -4.97 -11.38 -0.81
CA LEU A 2 -5.49 -11.11 -2.17
C LEU A 2 -5.42 -12.31 -3.12
N ALA A 3 -4.42 -13.18 -2.99
CA ALA A 3 -4.29 -14.38 -3.82
C ALA A 3 -5.52 -15.31 -3.76
N LEU A 4 -6.18 -15.41 -2.60
CA LEU A 4 -7.41 -16.18 -2.43
C LEU A 4 -8.63 -15.59 -3.15
N HIS A 5 -8.48 -14.42 -3.76
CA HIS A 5 -9.48 -13.72 -4.56
C HIS A 5 -9.09 -13.64 -6.05
N GLY A 6 -8.17 -14.50 -6.50
CA GLY A 6 -7.78 -14.63 -7.90
C GLY A 6 -6.66 -13.68 -8.37
N PHE A 7 -6.03 -12.92 -7.47
CA PHE A 7 -4.92 -12.04 -7.82
C PHE A 7 -3.57 -12.75 -7.80
N ASP A 8 -2.69 -12.41 -8.73
CA ASP A 8 -1.26 -12.70 -8.60
C ASP A 8 -0.62 -11.62 -7.71
N ALA A 9 -0.47 -11.94 -6.44
CA ALA A 9 -0.02 -11.03 -5.40
C ALA A 9 1.49 -11.12 -5.19
N TYR A 10 2.12 -9.95 -5.06
CA TYR A 10 3.56 -9.81 -4.84
C TYR A 10 3.81 -9.02 -3.56
N GLY A 11 4.85 -9.41 -2.80
CA GLY A 11 5.36 -8.66 -1.66
C GLY A 11 6.88 -8.52 -1.76
N VAL A 12 7.39 -7.31 -1.50
CA VAL A 12 8.82 -7.02 -1.39
C VAL A 12 9.15 -6.68 0.06
N GLU A 13 10.24 -7.23 0.57
CA GLU A 13 10.67 -7.04 1.95
C GLU A 13 12.20 -7.18 2.03
N ILE A 14 12.87 -6.29 2.76
CA ILE A 14 14.34 -6.27 2.84
C ILE A 14 14.88 -7.43 3.71
N SER A 15 14.09 -7.91 4.66
CA SER A 15 14.44 -9.00 5.57
C SER A 15 14.19 -10.37 4.95
N ALA A 16 15.26 -11.11 4.67
CA ALA A 16 15.18 -12.49 4.20
C ALA A 16 14.41 -13.41 5.17
N THR A 17 14.53 -13.17 6.48
CA THR A 17 13.78 -13.90 7.50
C THR A 17 12.28 -13.61 7.40
N ALA A 18 11.89 -12.35 7.25
CA ALA A 18 10.49 -11.98 7.10
C ALA A 18 9.88 -12.55 5.82
N VAL A 19 10.61 -12.54 4.71
CA VAL A 19 10.20 -13.22 3.46
C VAL A 19 10.02 -14.72 3.65
N ALA A 20 10.92 -15.39 4.38
CA ALA A 20 10.79 -16.81 4.68
C ALA A 20 9.53 -17.12 5.51
N GLU A 21 9.22 -16.31 6.52
CA GLU A 21 8.01 -16.45 7.32
C GLU A 21 6.74 -16.12 6.52
N ALA A 22 6.76 -15.08 5.68
CA ALA A 22 5.66 -14.73 4.80
C ALA A 22 5.32 -15.86 3.82
N ARG A 23 6.33 -16.54 3.26
CA ARG A 23 6.15 -17.72 2.40
C ARG A 23 5.49 -18.87 3.14
N LYS A 24 5.92 -19.17 4.38
CA LYS A 24 5.31 -20.22 5.22
C LYS A 24 3.85 -19.90 5.52
N TYR A 25 3.57 -18.66 5.94
CA TYR A 25 2.22 -18.21 6.24
C TYR A 25 1.31 -18.28 5.01
N ALA A 26 1.76 -17.75 3.85
CA ALA A 26 1.00 -17.79 2.62
C ALA A 26 0.73 -19.24 2.15
N ALA A 27 1.71 -20.15 2.25
CA ALA A 27 1.49 -21.56 1.93
C ALA A 27 0.44 -22.22 2.83
N ALA A 28 0.45 -21.90 4.13
CA ALA A 28 -0.55 -22.40 5.07
C ALA A 28 -1.96 -21.86 4.73
N GLU A 29 -2.09 -20.55 4.46
CA GLU A 29 -3.36 -19.93 4.10
C GLU A 29 -3.88 -20.37 2.73
N MET A 30 -3.00 -20.57 1.74
CA MET A 30 -3.38 -21.09 0.42
C MET A 30 -3.85 -22.55 0.49
N SER A 31 -3.23 -23.38 1.33
CA SER A 31 -3.61 -24.80 1.49
C SER A 31 -4.88 -24.98 2.32
N ARG A 32 -5.12 -24.12 3.31
CA ARG A 32 -6.32 -24.14 4.15
C ARG A 32 -6.79 -22.72 4.47
N PRO A 33 -7.52 -22.09 3.53
CA PRO A 33 -8.03 -20.74 3.72
C PRO A 33 -8.91 -20.60 4.95
N GLN A 34 -8.68 -19.56 5.73
CA GLN A 34 -9.50 -19.24 6.91
C GLN A 34 -10.67 -18.30 6.57
N GLU A 35 -11.74 -18.31 7.37
CA GLU A 35 -12.94 -17.47 7.14
C GLU A 35 -12.61 -15.96 7.05
N TYR A 36 -11.65 -15.49 7.84
CA TYR A 36 -11.24 -14.08 7.83
C TYR A 36 -10.69 -13.62 6.47
N ASN A 37 -10.31 -14.53 5.58
CA ASN A 37 -9.83 -14.18 4.25
C ASN A 37 -10.92 -13.71 3.29
N PHE A 38 -12.18 -14.10 3.48
CA PHE A 38 -13.24 -13.91 2.47
C PHE A 38 -14.23 -12.78 2.81
N GLY A 39 -14.19 -12.23 4.02
CA GLY A 39 -15.20 -11.26 4.45
C GLY A 39 -16.62 -11.85 4.46
N GLN A 40 -17.65 -11.00 4.56
CA GLN A 40 -19.06 -11.45 4.57
C GLN A 40 -19.58 -11.79 3.17
N ALA A 41 -18.93 -11.29 2.12
CA ALA A 41 -19.22 -11.65 0.74
C ALA A 41 -18.58 -13.01 0.46
N LEU A 42 -19.33 -14.09 0.70
CA LEU A 42 -18.96 -15.47 0.40
C LEU A 42 -18.76 -15.68 -1.11
N SER A 43 -17.68 -15.16 -1.67
CA SER A 43 -17.14 -15.60 -2.93
C SER A 43 -15.81 -16.28 -2.62
N GLN A 44 -15.87 -17.59 -2.36
CA GLN A 44 -14.71 -18.41 -2.66
C GLN A 44 -14.55 -18.33 -4.18
N THR A 45 -13.61 -17.51 -4.66
CA THR A 45 -13.25 -17.58 -6.07
C THR A 45 -12.79 -19.01 -6.34
N ARG A 46 -13.29 -19.62 -7.42
CA ARG A 46 -12.98 -21.04 -7.71
C ARG A 46 -11.50 -21.24 -8.03
N ASP A 47 -10.82 -20.18 -8.47
CA ASP A 47 -9.40 -20.17 -8.80
C ASP A 47 -8.69 -19.13 -7.94
N ALA A 48 -7.78 -19.59 -7.08
CA ALA A 48 -6.85 -18.70 -6.39
C ALA A 48 -5.71 -18.32 -7.34
N GLY A 49 -5.20 -17.10 -7.22
CA GLY A 49 -3.98 -16.67 -7.92
C GLY A 49 -2.72 -17.14 -7.18
N SER A 50 -1.62 -16.43 -7.37
CA SER A 50 -0.33 -16.73 -6.71
C SER A 50 0.03 -15.74 -5.60
N ALA A 51 0.88 -16.16 -4.66
CA ALA A 51 1.49 -15.30 -3.65
C ALA A 51 3.02 -15.41 -3.73
N THR A 52 3.68 -14.36 -4.24
CA THR A 52 5.13 -14.30 -4.45
C THR A 52 5.76 -13.29 -3.50
N PHE A 53 6.85 -13.68 -2.83
CA PHE A 53 7.60 -12.79 -1.93
C PHE A 53 9.06 -12.70 -2.34
N VAL A 54 9.58 -11.48 -2.39
CA VAL A 54 10.93 -11.15 -2.87
C VAL A 54 11.72 -10.47 -1.77
N VAL A 55 12.98 -10.88 -1.61
CA VAL A 55 13.93 -10.14 -0.77
C VAL A 55 14.49 -8.99 -1.59
N GLY A 56 14.26 -7.75 -1.17
CA GLY A 56 14.72 -6.57 -1.91
C GLY A 56 14.45 -5.26 -1.17
N ASP A 57 15.20 -4.23 -1.56
CA ASP A 57 14.91 -2.85 -1.15
C ASP A 57 13.82 -2.27 -2.07
N PHE A 58 12.74 -1.76 -1.49
CA PHE A 58 11.63 -1.15 -2.22
C PHE A 58 12.06 0.03 -3.12
N PHE A 59 13.09 0.77 -2.71
CA PHE A 59 13.59 1.92 -3.47
C PHE A 59 14.52 1.52 -4.61
N GLU A 60 14.98 0.27 -4.64
CA GLU A 60 15.78 -0.26 -5.73
C GLU A 60 14.91 -0.88 -6.83
N THR A 61 15.47 -0.91 -8.03
CA THR A 61 14.94 -1.69 -9.15
C THR A 61 15.70 -3.00 -9.28
N GLY A 62 15.12 -3.98 -9.95
CA GLY A 62 15.79 -5.24 -10.27
C GLY A 62 15.52 -6.34 -9.23
N TRP A 63 14.35 -6.34 -8.60
CA TRP A 63 13.92 -7.36 -7.66
C TRP A 63 13.90 -8.74 -8.33
N LYS A 64 14.62 -9.71 -7.77
CA LYS A 64 14.81 -11.02 -8.43
C LYS A 64 13.97 -12.14 -7.82
N ARG A 65 13.45 -13.01 -8.67
CA ARG A 65 12.92 -14.34 -8.29
C ARG A 65 13.71 -15.41 -9.05
N GLY A 66 14.70 -16.00 -8.38
CA GLY A 66 15.66 -16.85 -9.06
C GLY A 66 16.48 -16.01 -10.05
N GLU A 67 16.44 -16.38 -11.34
CA GLU A 67 17.12 -15.63 -12.42
C GLU A 67 16.25 -14.54 -13.05
N GLU A 68 14.92 -14.54 -12.79
CA GLU A 68 13.97 -13.57 -13.34
C GLU A 68 14.05 -12.23 -12.59
N VAL A 69 14.03 -11.11 -13.32
CA VAL A 69 13.87 -9.76 -12.77
C VAL A 69 12.38 -9.40 -12.83
N LEU A 70 11.75 -9.22 -11.68
CA LEU A 70 10.30 -9.08 -11.55
C LEU A 70 9.81 -7.67 -11.89
N ASP A 71 10.50 -6.62 -11.45
CA ASP A 71 10.02 -5.25 -11.55
C ASP A 71 10.53 -4.51 -12.80
N ALA A 72 11.18 -5.21 -13.73
CA ALA A 72 11.63 -4.63 -14.99
C ALA A 72 10.47 -4.37 -15.97
N GLU A 73 9.41 -5.19 -15.91
CA GLU A 73 8.27 -5.12 -16.84
C GLU A 73 6.90 -5.23 -16.15
N ILE A 74 6.86 -5.36 -14.82
CA ILE A 74 5.60 -5.51 -14.09
C ILE A 74 5.09 -4.14 -13.64
N GLU A 75 3.93 -3.76 -14.17
CA GLU A 75 3.05 -2.76 -13.58
C GLU A 75 1.84 -3.46 -12.94
N PHE A 76 1.47 -3.05 -11.74
CA PHE A 76 0.38 -3.66 -10.97
C PHE A 76 -0.95 -2.95 -11.26
N ASP A 77 -2.01 -3.75 -11.43
CA ASP A 77 -3.39 -3.25 -11.45
C ASP A 77 -3.80 -2.62 -10.11
N LEU A 78 -3.26 -3.17 -9.01
CA LEU A 78 -3.57 -2.81 -7.64
C LEU A 78 -2.30 -2.87 -6.78
N VAL A 79 -2.05 -1.81 -6.01
CA VAL A 79 -1.11 -1.80 -4.89
C VAL A 79 -1.85 -1.50 -3.60
N TYR A 80 -1.53 -2.21 -2.53
CA TYR A 80 -2.10 -2.01 -1.20
C TYR A 80 -1.01 -1.60 -0.21
N ASP A 81 -1.06 -0.36 0.27
CA ASP A 81 -0.17 0.16 1.31
C ASP A 81 -0.89 0.09 2.67
N TYR A 82 -0.30 -0.67 3.59
CA TYR A 82 -0.66 -0.63 4.99
C TYR A 82 0.60 -0.80 5.83
N THR A 83 0.80 0.12 6.77
CA THR A 83 1.98 0.21 7.65
C THR A 83 3.33 0.42 6.95
N PHE A 84 3.37 0.57 5.63
CA PHE A 84 4.60 0.76 4.88
C PHE A 84 5.01 2.23 4.87
N LEU A 85 4.17 3.15 4.34
CA LEU A 85 4.50 4.59 4.33
C LEU A 85 4.79 5.14 5.73
N CYS A 86 4.02 4.73 6.75
CA CYS A 86 4.22 5.21 8.12
C CYS A 86 5.48 4.65 8.78
N ALA A 87 6.10 3.60 8.24
CA ALA A 87 7.39 3.10 8.70
C ALA A 87 8.56 3.89 8.11
N LEU A 88 8.34 4.58 6.99
CA LEU A 88 9.37 5.37 6.30
C LEU A 88 9.63 6.71 6.99
N HIS A 89 10.92 7.06 7.06
CA HIS A 89 11.36 8.39 7.46
C HIS A 89 10.75 9.46 6.52
N PRO A 90 10.23 10.60 7.03
CA PRO A 90 9.59 11.64 6.20
C PRO A 90 10.37 12.03 4.93
N HIS A 91 11.69 12.22 5.03
CA HIS A 91 12.57 12.58 3.90
C HIS A 91 12.55 11.62 2.69
N VAL A 92 12.18 10.34 2.85
CA VAL A 92 12.16 9.38 1.71
C VAL A 92 10.75 9.17 1.15
N ARG A 93 9.72 9.80 1.72
CA ARG A 93 8.33 9.67 1.25
C ARG A 93 8.07 10.22 -0.16
N PRO A 94 8.76 11.27 -0.64
CA PRO A 94 8.68 11.66 -2.05
C PRO A 94 9.16 10.55 -2.99
N GLN A 95 10.23 9.82 -2.60
CA GLN A 95 10.73 8.68 -3.36
C GLN A 95 9.73 7.52 -3.35
N TRP A 96 9.05 7.31 -2.22
CA TRP A 96 7.96 6.33 -2.14
C TRP A 96 6.81 6.67 -3.09
N ALA A 97 6.37 7.92 -3.14
CA ALA A 97 5.29 8.35 -4.02
C ALA A 97 5.67 8.18 -5.51
N ALA A 98 6.92 8.52 -5.85
CA ALA A 98 7.47 8.31 -7.18
C ALA A 98 7.54 6.81 -7.55
N ARG A 99 7.99 5.96 -6.62
CA ARG A 99 8.08 4.51 -6.84
C ARG A 99 6.68 3.89 -6.99
N MET A 100 5.70 4.29 -6.18
CA MET A 100 4.31 3.88 -6.36
C MET A 100 3.77 4.27 -7.74
N ALA A 101 4.12 5.46 -8.24
CA ALA A 101 3.71 5.92 -9.57
C ALA A 101 4.34 5.12 -10.73
N GLN A 102 5.50 4.49 -10.49
CA GLN A 102 6.15 3.56 -11.44
C GLN A 102 5.57 2.16 -11.37
N LEU A 103 5.21 1.70 -10.17
CA LEU A 103 4.72 0.35 -9.95
C LEU A 103 3.24 0.19 -10.32
N VAL A 104 2.42 1.22 -10.14
CA VAL A 104 0.99 1.18 -10.48
C VAL A 104 0.82 1.57 -11.95
N ARG A 105 0.24 0.68 -12.76
CA ARG A 105 -0.07 0.98 -14.17
C ARG A 105 -1.00 2.18 -14.29
N HIS A 106 -1.03 2.83 -15.45
CA HIS A 106 -2.07 3.84 -15.74
C HIS A 106 -3.47 3.25 -15.56
N GLN A 107 -4.38 4.00 -14.91
CA GLN A 107 -5.73 3.54 -14.50
C GLN A 107 -5.74 2.38 -13.47
N GLY A 108 -4.57 1.94 -13.01
CA GLY A 108 -4.44 1.08 -11.84
C GLY A 108 -4.71 1.86 -10.55
N VAL A 109 -4.85 1.13 -9.45
CA VAL A 109 -5.23 1.71 -8.15
C VAL A 109 -4.20 1.48 -7.06
N LEU A 110 -3.90 2.52 -6.31
CA LEU A 110 -3.21 2.47 -5.03
C LEU A 110 -4.25 2.62 -3.92
N ILE A 111 -4.37 1.60 -3.07
CA ILE A 111 -5.21 1.63 -1.87
C ILE A 111 -4.30 1.84 -0.67
N CYS A 112 -4.60 2.87 0.13
CA CYS A 112 -3.87 3.13 1.38
C CYS A 112 -4.82 2.98 2.57
N LEU A 113 -4.48 2.06 3.47
CA LEU A 113 -5.03 2.09 4.82
C LEU A 113 -4.19 3.05 5.66
N GLU A 114 -4.66 4.29 5.75
CA GLU A 114 -3.96 5.38 6.41
C GLU A 114 -3.96 5.17 7.92
N PHE A 115 -2.78 4.87 8.46
CA PHE A 115 -2.52 4.61 9.87
C PHE A 115 -1.11 5.10 10.24
N PRO A 116 -0.88 5.64 11.46
CA PRO A 116 -1.86 6.14 12.43
C PRO A 116 -2.34 7.56 12.09
N MET A 117 -3.66 7.75 12.06
CA MET A 117 -4.28 9.07 11.81
C MET A 117 -4.41 9.94 13.06
N TYR A 118 -4.39 9.33 14.24
CA TYR A 118 -4.46 10.02 15.54
C TYR A 118 -3.13 10.62 16.00
N LYS A 119 -2.01 10.17 15.43
CA LYS A 119 -0.66 10.59 15.83
C LYS A 119 -0.29 11.85 15.06
N ASP A 120 0.26 12.83 15.77
CA ASP A 120 0.80 14.04 15.15
C ASP A 120 1.96 13.66 14.21
N PRO A 121 1.94 14.06 12.92
CA PRO A 121 3.01 13.77 11.96
C PRO A 121 4.40 14.27 12.37
N SER A 122 4.50 15.26 13.27
CA SER A 122 5.76 15.77 13.80
C SER A 122 6.39 14.91 14.90
N GLN A 123 5.64 13.96 15.46
CA GLN A 123 6.16 13.04 16.48
C GLN A 123 7.00 11.92 15.87
N ASP A 124 8.10 11.60 16.53
CA ASP A 124 9.04 10.55 16.13
C ASP A 124 8.36 9.20 15.88
N GLY A 125 8.73 8.55 14.78
CA GLY A 125 8.31 7.19 14.42
C GLY A 125 9.48 6.18 14.42
N PRO A 126 9.29 5.00 13.83
CA PRO A 126 8.04 4.46 13.29
C PRO A 126 7.10 3.87 14.38
N PRO A 127 5.76 3.83 14.14
CA PRO A 127 5.07 4.45 13.01
C PRO A 127 5.01 5.97 13.20
N TRP A 128 5.21 6.73 12.12
CA TRP A 128 5.02 8.17 12.07
C TRP A 128 3.54 8.52 11.88
N GLY A 129 3.08 9.68 12.34
CA GLY A 129 1.73 10.17 12.00
C GLY A 129 1.58 10.44 10.50
N VAL A 130 0.43 10.09 9.92
CA VAL A 130 0.19 10.19 8.46
C VAL A 130 -0.99 11.09 8.07
N ASN A 131 -1.58 11.82 9.02
CA ASN A 131 -2.69 12.72 8.74
C ASN A 131 -2.27 13.81 7.73
N GLY A 132 -2.96 13.87 6.59
CA GLY A 132 -2.66 14.77 5.48
C GLY A 132 -1.49 14.35 4.57
N VAL A 133 -0.67 13.38 4.99
CA VAL A 133 0.57 12.98 4.29
C VAL A 133 0.26 12.34 2.93
N HIS A 134 -0.66 11.37 2.87
CA HIS A 134 -1.00 10.68 1.62
C HIS A 134 -1.57 11.64 0.57
N TRP A 135 -2.45 12.56 1.00
CA TRP A 135 -3.06 13.54 0.11
C TRP A 135 -2.00 14.49 -0.49
N ASP A 136 -1.10 14.99 0.36
CA ASP A 136 -0.02 15.87 -0.07
C ASP A 136 0.89 15.19 -1.09
N LEU A 137 1.36 13.97 -0.80
CA LEU A 137 2.24 13.21 -1.69
C LEU A 137 1.58 12.82 -3.01
N LEU A 138 0.38 12.21 -2.94
CA LEU A 138 -0.19 11.50 -4.07
C LEU A 138 -1.07 12.40 -4.95
N ALA A 139 -1.85 13.30 -4.33
CA ALA A 139 -2.76 14.18 -5.04
C ALA A 139 -2.10 15.53 -5.37
N ARG A 140 -1.54 16.23 -4.36
CA ARG A 140 -0.90 17.54 -4.60
C ARG A 140 0.44 17.42 -5.32
N GLY A 141 1.19 16.35 -5.06
CA GLY A 141 2.57 16.19 -5.54
C GLY A 141 3.60 16.92 -4.67
N GLY A 142 3.27 17.11 -3.39
CA GLY A 142 4.14 17.69 -2.38
C GLY A 142 5.19 16.72 -1.85
N ASP A 143 5.76 17.06 -0.70
CA ASP A 143 6.83 16.30 -0.05
C ASP A 143 6.35 15.43 1.13
N GLY A 144 5.06 15.52 1.49
CA GLY A 144 4.50 14.85 2.66
C GLY A 144 4.84 15.54 3.98
N MET A 145 5.26 16.81 3.94
CA MET A 145 5.58 17.62 5.13
C MET A 145 4.97 19.03 5.06
N ALA A 146 5.28 19.81 4.03
CA ALA A 146 4.93 21.24 4.00
C ALA A 146 3.42 21.52 3.85
N GLY A 147 2.70 20.66 3.12
CA GLY A 147 1.28 20.84 2.82
C GLY A 147 0.31 20.04 3.70
N ILE A 148 0.80 19.20 4.61
CA ILE A 148 -0.04 18.19 5.29
C ILE A 148 -1.12 18.78 6.20
N SER A 149 -0.90 19.98 6.75
CA SER A 149 -1.87 20.67 7.60
C SER A 149 -2.95 21.41 6.81
N GLN A 150 -2.78 21.58 5.50
CA GLN A 150 -3.75 22.26 4.66
C GLN A 150 -4.93 21.33 4.38
N PRO A 151 -6.18 21.82 4.49
CA PRO A 151 -7.36 20.99 4.22
C PRO A 151 -7.31 20.46 2.78
N PRO A 152 -7.73 19.20 2.54
CA PRO A 152 -7.71 18.64 1.19
C PRO A 152 -8.64 19.42 0.27
N GLU A 153 -8.19 19.63 -0.96
CA GLU A 153 -8.97 20.27 -2.01
C GLU A 153 -10.18 19.38 -2.35
N ALA A 154 -11.31 20.02 -2.63
CA ALA A 154 -12.55 19.32 -2.98
C ALA A 154 -12.44 18.53 -4.29
N ALA A 155 -11.55 18.99 -5.18
CA ALA A 155 -11.31 18.45 -6.50
C ALA A 155 -9.82 18.13 -6.68
N THR A 156 -9.54 17.05 -7.38
CA THR A 156 -8.16 16.68 -7.76
C THR A 156 -7.74 17.25 -9.11
N GLU A 157 -8.67 17.83 -9.88
CA GLU A 157 -8.35 18.47 -11.15
C GLU A 157 -7.34 19.61 -10.96
N GLY A 158 -6.29 19.62 -11.78
CA GLY A 158 -5.24 20.65 -11.72
C GLY A 158 -4.16 20.41 -10.66
N LEU A 159 -4.27 19.40 -9.80
CA LEU A 159 -3.20 19.04 -8.87
C LEU A 159 -2.08 18.26 -9.58
N CYS A 160 -0.83 18.50 -9.17
CA CYS A 160 0.38 18.00 -9.82
C CYS A 160 0.76 16.55 -9.47
N GLY A 161 0.15 15.96 -8.43
CA GLY A 161 0.48 14.61 -8.01
C GLY A 161 0.13 13.55 -9.05
N ALA A 162 0.83 12.41 -9.03
CA ALA A 162 0.69 11.33 -10.00
C ALA A 162 -0.64 10.55 -9.89
N PHE A 163 -1.41 10.81 -8.83
CA PHE A 163 -2.65 10.10 -8.55
C PHE A 163 -3.83 11.04 -8.33
N ARG A 164 -5.04 10.50 -8.51
CA ARG A 164 -6.32 11.12 -8.15
C ARG A 164 -7.00 10.28 -7.09
N ARG A 165 -7.38 10.87 -5.96
CA ARG A 165 -8.20 10.16 -4.96
C ARG A 165 -9.62 10.02 -5.48
N VAL A 166 -10.09 8.78 -5.63
CA VAL A 166 -11.45 8.45 -6.10
C VAL A 166 -12.37 8.04 -4.96
N ARG A 167 -11.81 7.58 -3.82
CA ARG A 167 -12.57 7.30 -2.59
C ARG A 167 -11.76 7.69 -1.36
N TYR A 168 -12.46 8.14 -0.33
CA TYR A 168 -11.92 8.39 1.01
C TYR A 168 -13.01 8.11 2.03
N PHE A 169 -12.83 7.10 2.86
CA PHE A 169 -13.87 6.67 3.80
C PHE A 169 -13.26 5.99 5.03
N LYS A 170 -14.01 6.00 6.14
CA LYS A 170 -13.63 5.24 7.33
C LYS A 170 -13.96 3.76 7.09
N PRO A 171 -13.02 2.82 7.20
CA PRO A 171 -13.31 1.41 7.04
C PRO A 171 -14.24 0.93 8.15
N GLU A 172 -15.15 0.01 7.83
CA GLU A 172 -16.09 -0.57 8.80
C GLU A 172 -15.37 -1.34 9.91
N ARG A 173 -14.20 -1.91 9.59
CA ARG A 173 -13.35 -2.68 10.50
C ARG A 173 -11.90 -2.26 10.34
N SER A 174 -11.21 -2.06 11.46
CA SER A 174 -9.76 -1.87 11.51
C SER A 174 -9.20 -2.45 12.82
N TYR A 175 -7.89 -2.42 12.98
CA TYR A 175 -7.19 -2.87 14.19
C TYR A 175 -7.36 -1.87 15.35
N GLU A 176 -7.35 -2.38 16.58
CA GLU A 176 -7.45 -1.56 17.80
C GLU A 176 -6.35 -0.49 17.86
N SER A 177 -5.16 -0.80 17.35
CA SER A 177 -4.03 0.14 17.24
C SER A 177 -4.41 1.43 16.53
N GLY A 178 -5.33 1.39 15.57
CA GLY A 178 -5.83 2.56 14.83
C GLY A 178 -6.73 3.49 15.62
N LYS A 179 -7.15 3.07 16.83
CA LYS A 179 -8.01 3.85 17.76
C LYS A 179 -9.29 4.38 17.11
N GLY A 180 -9.80 3.68 16.09
CA GLY A 180 -10.98 4.10 15.33
C GLY A 180 -10.78 5.36 14.48
N THR A 181 -9.53 5.74 14.19
CA THR A 181 -9.21 6.93 13.38
C THR A 181 -8.69 6.61 11.98
N ASP A 182 -8.40 5.33 11.71
CA ASP A 182 -7.90 4.90 10.40
C ASP A 182 -8.87 5.28 9.28
N MET A 183 -8.29 5.60 8.14
CA MET A 183 -9.03 5.98 6.94
C MET A 183 -8.55 5.14 5.77
N MET A 184 -9.46 4.77 4.88
CA MET A 184 -9.15 4.12 3.63
C MET A 184 -9.20 5.16 2.52
N SER A 185 -8.12 5.30 1.77
CA SER A 185 -8.08 6.08 0.54
C SER A 185 -7.81 5.17 -0.66
N VAL A 186 -8.52 5.47 -1.75
CA VAL A 186 -8.32 4.81 -3.05
C VAL A 186 -7.88 5.88 -4.03
N TYR A 187 -6.71 5.67 -4.61
CA TYR A 187 -6.06 6.56 -5.56
C TYR A 187 -5.95 5.86 -6.91
N GLU A 188 -6.43 6.50 -7.96
CA GLU A 188 -6.26 6.05 -9.35
C GLU A 188 -5.03 6.73 -9.95
N ARG A 189 -4.20 5.96 -10.66
CA ARG A 189 -3.01 6.48 -11.35
C ARG A 189 -3.41 7.28 -12.60
N LYS A 190 -2.98 8.54 -12.68
CA LYS A 190 -3.18 9.44 -13.83
C LYS A 190 -2.37 8.98 -15.04
#